data_AF-A0A2S5DSF5-F1
#
_entry.id   AF-A0A2S5DSF5-F1
#
_cell.length_a   1.000
_cell.length_b   1.000
_cell.length_c   1.000
_cell.angle_alpha   90.00
_cell.angle_beta   90.00
_cell.angle_gamma   90.00
#
_symmetry.space_group_name_H-M   'P 1'
#
loop_
_entity.id
_entity.type
_entity.pdbx_description
1 polymer ?
#
loop_
_entity_poly.entity_id
_entity_poly.type
_entity_poly.pdbx_seq_one_letter_code
_entity_poly.pdbx_strand_id
1 'polypeptide(L)' 'MWSSIAVGVKRLHDIDKSGWWMLLLFVPIVGALALFVMNGFIAGTPHANRFGEPPSADEDEPAPRGPA' A
#
# COMPACT_ATOMS: atom_id res chain seq x y z
N MET A 1 -5.05 -8.59 14.72
CA MET A 1 -3.89 -9.30 14.10
C MET A 1 -4.08 -9.47 12.60
N TRP A 2 -5.17 -10.09 12.13
CA TRP A 2 -5.47 -10.23 10.68
C TRP A 2 -5.42 -8.90 9.91
N SER A 3 -6.13 -7.88 10.39
CA SER A 3 -6.18 -6.56 9.72
C SER A 3 -4.80 -5.91 9.59
N SER A 4 -3.93 -6.05 10.60
CA SER A 4 -2.57 -5.49 10.57
C SER A 4 -1.72 -6.14 9.49
N ILE A 5 -1.84 -7.46 9.32
CA ILE A 5 -1.13 -8.20 8.27
C ILE A 5 -1.69 -7.82 6.90
N ALA A 6 -3.01 -7.77 6.75
CA ALA A 6 -3.65 -7.39 5.49
C ALA A 6 -3.27 -5.98 5.04
N VAL A 7 -3.30 -4.99 5.95
CA VAL A 7 -2.84 -3.62 5.67
C VAL A 7 -1.36 -3.61 5.33
N GLY A 8 -0.53 -4.36 6.05
CA GLY A 8 0.90 -4.44 5.76
C GLY A 8 1.19 -4.99 4.36
N VAL A 9 0.50 -6.06 3.94
CA VAL A 9 0.60 -6.59 2.58
C VAL A 9 0.14 -5.57 1.55
N LYS A 10 -0.94 -4.83 1.82
CA LYS A 10 -1.39 -3.76 0.91
C LYS A 10 -0.34 -2.65 0.77
N ARG A 11 0.26 -2.18 1.87
CA ARG A 11 1.34 -1.18 1.83
C ARG A 11 2.55 -1.67 1.03
N LEU A 12 2.89 -2.95 1.14
CA LEU A 12 3.95 -3.55 0.31
C LEU A 12 3.56 -3.58 -1.18
N HIS A 13 2.30 -3.88 -1.50
CA HIS A 13 1.79 -3.83 -2.87
C HIS A 13 1.79 -2.41 -3.43
N ASP A 14 1.45 -1.40 -2.63
CA ASP A 14 1.48 0.00 -3.03
C ASP A 14 2.89 0.40 -3.54
N ILE A 15 3.96 -0.19 -3.00
CA ILE A 15 5.36 0.06 -3.39
C ILE A 15 5.94 -1.01 -4.33
N ASP A 16 5.07 -1.77 -5.02
CA ASP A 16 5.41 -2.86 -5.94
C ASP A 16 6.27 -3.99 -5.32
N LYS A 17 6.12 -4.24 -4.02
CA LYS A 17 6.73 -5.38 -3.31
C LYS A 17 5.71 -6.48 -3.07
N SER A 18 6.19 -7.72 -3.00
CA SER A 18 5.32 -8.87 -2.74
C SER A 18 4.92 -8.92 -1.26
N GLY A 19 3.71 -9.37 -0.95
CA GLY A 19 3.29 -9.66 0.42
C GLY A 19 4.23 -10.61 1.19
N TRP A 20 5.03 -11.43 0.50
CA TRP A 20 6.06 -12.29 1.11
C TRP A 20 7.11 -11.51 1.92
N TRP A 21 7.30 -10.22 1.66
CA TRP A 21 8.18 -9.36 2.46
C TRP A 21 7.71 -9.24 3.93
N MET A 22 6.43 -9.54 4.24
CA MET A 22 5.95 -9.63 5.62
C MET A 22 6.66 -10.72 6.44
N LEU A 23 7.29 -11.72 5.80
CA LEU A 23 8.09 -12.73 6.51
C LEU A 23 9.33 -12.12 7.20
N LEU A 24 9.75 -10.91 6.81
CA LEU A 24 10.80 -10.17 7.53
C LEU A 24 10.44 -9.90 8.99
N LEU A 25 9.16 -9.97 9.37
CA LEU A 25 8.75 -9.87 10.77
C LEU A 25 9.39 -10.97 11.65
N PHE A 26 9.77 -12.11 11.06
CA PHE A 26 10.47 -13.20 11.75
C PHE A 26 11.98 -12.97 11.88
N VAL A 27 12.53 -11.94 11.24
CA VAL A 27 13.94 -11.54 11.38
C VAL A 27 14.03 -10.40 12.40
N PRO A 28 14.56 -10.64 13.61
CA PRO A 28 14.55 -9.64 14.67
C PRO A 28 15.41 -8.42 14.31
N ILE A 29 15.00 -7.25 14.81
CA ILE A 29 15.65 -5.95 14.63
C ILE A 29 15.66 -5.47 13.18
N VAL A 30 16.42 -6.12 12.30
CA VAL A 30 16.62 -5.67 10.91
C VAL A 30 15.34 -5.83 10.08
N GLY A 31 14.65 -6.96 10.20
CA GLY A 31 13.42 -7.21 9.44
C GLY A 31 12.26 -6.34 9.92
N ALA A 32 12.12 -6.18 11.24
CA ALA A 32 11.15 -5.25 11.83
C ALA A 32 11.42 -3.80 11.42
N LEU A 33 12.69 -3.35 11.44
CA LEU A 33 13.07 -2.01 11.00
C LEU A 33 12.80 -1.80 9.50
N ALA A 34 13.11 -2.78 8.66
CA ALA A 34 12.82 -2.72 7.24
C ALA A 34 11.32 -2.56 6.97
N LEU A 35 10.47 -3.38 7.60
CA LEU A 35 9.01 -3.29 7.46
C LEU A 35 8.46 -1.98 8.03
N PHE A 36 9.02 -1.48 9.13
CA PHE A 36 8.65 -0.18 9.69
C PHE A 36 8.91 0.95 8.69
N VAL A 37 10.10 0.96 8.05
CA VAL A 37 10.46 1.95 7.03
C VAL A 37 9.56 1.81 5.80
N MET A 38 9.44 0.60 5.24
CA MET A 38 8.68 0.35 4.01
C MET A 38 7.20 0.69 4.15
N ASN A 39 6.57 0.31 5.27
CA ASN A 39 5.14 0.54 5.45
C ASN A 39 4.82 1.97 5.90
N GLY A 40 5.73 2.60 6.65
CA GLY A 40 5.51 3.89 7.29
C GLY A 40 6.01 5.12 6.54
N PHE A 41 7.08 5.00 5.75
CA PHE A 41 7.82 6.16 5.23
C PHE A 41 8.00 6.17 3.71
N ILE A 42 7.64 5.09 3.02
CA ILE A 42 7.77 5.01 1.56
C ILE A 42 6.40 5.28 0.91
N ALA A 43 6.37 6.24 -0.01
CA ALA A 43 5.20 6.53 -0.84
C ALA A 43 4.97 5.40 -1.86
N GLY A 44 3.71 5.14 -2.19
CA GLY A 44 3.35 4.17 -3.24
C GLY A 44 3.91 4.55 -4.61
N THR A 45 3.93 3.59 -5.53
CA THR A 45 4.36 3.83 -6.92
C THR A 45 3.41 4.82 -7.59
N PRO A 46 3.92 5.87 -8.27
CA PRO A 46 3.08 6.90 -8.89
C PRO A 46 2.42 6.45 -10.20
N HIS A 47 2.73 5.25 -10.67
CA HIS A 47 2.19 4.65 -11.89
C HIS A 47 1.62 3.27 -11.56
N ALA A 48 0.82 2.73 -12.48
CA ALA A 48 0.42 1.33 -12.52
C ALA A 48 1.57 0.38 -12.12
N ASN A 49 1.27 -0.54 -11.21
CA ASN A 49 2.17 -1.64 -10.89
C ASN A 49 1.42 -2.97 -11.05
N ARG A 50 2.08 -4.10 -10.75
CA ARG A 50 1.47 -5.44 -10.93
C ARG A 50 0.25 -5.72 -10.04
N PHE A 51 -0.06 -4.83 -9.11
CA PHE A 51 -1.18 -4.90 -8.19
C PHE A 51 -2.32 -3.92 -8.53
N GLY A 52 -2.16 -3.09 -9.57
CA GLY A 52 -3.20 -2.19 -10.07
C GLY A 52 -2.72 -0.76 -10.34
N GLU A 53 -3.65 0.08 -10.76
CA GLU A 53 -3.45 1.52 -10.91
C GLU A 53 -3.52 2.20 -9.53
N PRO A 54 -2.70 3.23 -9.24
CA PRO A 54 -2.95 4.13 -8.12
C PRO A 54 -4.33 4.79 -8.23
N PRO A 55 -4.95 5.21 -7.10
CA PRO A 55 -6.21 5.92 -7.13
C PRO A 55 -6.14 7.17 -8.01
N SER A 56 -7.07 7.28 -8.96
CA SER A 56 -7.22 8.45 -9.83
C SER A 56 -7.60 9.67 -8.99
N ALA A 57 -6.95 10.82 -9.18
CA ALA A 57 -7.34 12.05 -8.51
C ALA A 57 -8.74 12.54 -8.92
N ASP A 58 -9.26 12.06 -10.06
CA ASP A 58 -10.52 12.51 -10.65
C ASP A 58 -11.76 11.76 -10.12
N GLU A 59 -11.59 10.70 -9.33
CA GLU A 59 -12.73 9.92 -8.79
C GLU A 59 -13.42 10.59 -7.59
N ASP A 60 -12.80 11.63 -7.00
CA ASP A 60 -13.37 12.42 -5.90
C ASP A 60 -14.26 13.59 -6.40
N GLU A 61 -14.42 13.78 -7.72
CA GLU A 61 -15.37 14.76 -8.25
C GLU A 61 -16.80 14.23 -8.07
N PRO A 62 -17.65 14.84 -7.22
CA PRO A 62 -19.02 14.40 -7.05
C PRO A 62 -19.74 14.51 -8.38
N ALA A 63 -20.34 13.39 -8.83
CA ALA A 63 -21.06 13.29 -10.09
C ALA A 63 -21.89 14.57 -10.35
N PRO A 64 -21.81 15.16 -11.57
CA PRO A 64 -22.51 16.40 -11.86
C PRO A 64 -23.98 16.27 -11.45
N ARG A 65 -24.41 17.07 -10.47
CA ARG A 65 -25.83 17.16 -10.13
C ARG A 65 -26.52 17.81 -11.33
N GLY A 66 -27.13 16.99 -12.17
CA GLY A 66 -27.93 17.46 -13.30
C GLY A 66 -28.98 18.46 -12.82
N PRO A 67 -29.32 19.49 -13.63
CA PRO A 67 -30.33 20.46 -13.25
C PRO A 67 -31.67 19.76 -13.03
N ALA A 68 -32.28 20.04 -11.87
CA ALA A 68 -33.61 19.60 -11.47
C ALA A 68 -34.71 20.22 -12.34
#